data_AF-A0A7C4AN25-F1
#
_entry.id   AF-A0A7C4AN25-F1
#
_cell.length_a   1.000
_cell.length_b   1.000
_cell.length_c   1.000
_cell.angle_alpha   90.00
_cell.angle_beta   90.00
_cell.angle_gamma   90.00
#
_symmetry.space_group_name_H-M   'P 1'
#
loop_
_entity.id
_entity.type
_entity.pdbx_description
1 polymer ?
#
loop_
_entity_poly.entity_id
_entity_poly.type
_entity_poly.pdbx_seq_one_letter_code
_entity_poly.pdbx_strand_id
1 'polypeptide(L)'
;CKYCYHACPFAVPRFDAATEKMYKCTLCHDRLAEGLIPACAKACPTGAITFGDKPAMVQAAYARAQALGGSATVYGDKVVGGTHVMYVLEKPPAAYEHLPVNPKISPLVFLWKDLFKPLSLLSLLGGIGGSLLYYIIKGPKKPKFEEGGERHE
;
A
#
# COMPACT_ATOMS: atom_id res chain seq x y z
N CYS A 1 -2.99 3.73 13.76
CA CYS A 1 -1.67 4.25 13.31
C CYS A 1 -1.72 5.22 12.12
N LYS A 2 -2.80 5.28 11.32
CA LYS A 2 -3.00 6.26 10.22
C LYS A 2 -1.98 6.22 9.05
N TYR A 3 -1.06 5.25 9.02
CA TYR A 3 -0.06 5.15 7.94
C TYR A 3 -0.65 5.00 6.54
N CYS A 4 -1.83 4.39 6.40
CA CYS A 4 -2.52 4.26 5.13
C CYS A 4 -2.94 5.61 4.52
N TYR A 5 -3.16 6.65 5.33
CA TYR A 5 -3.44 8.00 4.84
C TYR A 5 -2.23 8.57 4.10
N HIS A 6 -1.05 8.53 4.71
CA HIS A 6 0.19 9.05 4.14
C HIS A 6 0.71 8.22 2.96
N ALA A 7 0.43 6.91 2.94
CA ALA A 7 0.85 6.04 1.85
C ALA A 7 -0.04 6.17 0.60
N CYS A 8 -1.29 6.62 0.74
CA CYS A 8 -2.24 6.70 -0.36
C CYS A 8 -1.97 7.96 -1.20
N PRO A 9 -1.58 7.84 -2.49
CA PRO A 9 -1.26 9.00 -3.30
C PRO A 9 -2.50 9.79 -3.77
N PHE A 10 -3.69 9.27 -3.46
CA PHE A 10 -4.99 9.92 -3.68
C PHE A 10 -5.59 10.50 -2.39
N ALA A 11 -4.90 10.35 -1.24
CA ALA A 11 -5.39 10.78 0.07
C ALA A 11 -6.84 10.34 0.37
N VAL A 12 -7.21 9.10 0.05
CA VAL A 12 -8.60 8.60 0.17
C VAL A 12 -8.99 8.18 1.59
N PRO A 13 -8.17 7.42 2.36
CA PRO A 13 -8.58 6.97 3.68
C PRO A 13 -8.91 8.13 4.63
N ARG A 14 -9.98 7.99 5.42
CA ARG A 14 -10.40 8.97 6.44
C ARG A 14 -10.46 8.31 7.80
N PHE A 15 -10.02 9.03 8.83
CA PHE A 15 -10.02 8.54 10.21
C PHE A 15 -11.30 8.98 10.91
N ASP A 16 -11.96 8.05 11.58
CA ASP A 16 -13.05 8.32 12.50
C ASP A 16 -12.52 8.30 13.94
N ALA A 17 -12.73 9.39 14.66
CA ALA A 17 -12.28 9.56 16.03
C ALA A 17 -13.12 8.76 17.04
N ALA A 18 -14.38 8.45 16.72
CA ALA A 18 -15.26 7.71 17.63
C ALA A 18 -14.91 6.22 17.69
N THR A 19 -14.60 5.62 16.53
CA THR A 19 -14.27 4.19 16.42
C THR A 19 -12.78 3.91 16.36
N GLU A 20 -11.95 4.96 16.29
CA GLU A 20 -10.49 4.92 16.08
C GLU A 20 -10.06 4.11 14.84
N LYS A 21 -10.93 4.06 13.82
CA LYS A 21 -10.74 3.27 12.59
C LYS A 21 -10.63 4.16 11.35
N MET A 22 -10.04 3.57 10.30
CA MET A 22 -9.94 4.18 8.98
C MET A 22 -11.04 3.64 8.08
N TYR A 23 -11.74 4.53 7.37
CA TYR A 23 -12.78 4.19 6.42
C TYR A 23 -12.46 4.71 5.02
N LYS A 24 -12.95 4.01 4.01
CA LYS A 24 -12.88 4.36 2.59
C LYS A 24 -13.92 3.55 1.82
N CYS A 25 -14.09 3.86 0.53
CA CYS A 25 -14.84 2.98 -0.37
C CYS A 25 -14.31 1.53 -0.32
N THR A 26 -15.25 0.59 -0.19
CA THR A 26 -15.03 -0.87 -0.17
C THR A 26 -15.40 -1.53 -1.50
N LEU A 27 -15.74 -0.73 -2.51
CA LEU A 27 -16.31 -1.20 -3.78
C LEU A 27 -17.56 -2.07 -3.58
N CYS A 28 -18.31 -1.85 -2.48
CA CYS A 28 -19.45 -2.67 -2.08
C CYS A 28 -19.12 -4.17 -2.05
N HIS A 29 -17.98 -4.54 -1.45
CA HIS A 29 -17.55 -5.94 -1.34
C HIS A 29 -18.66 -6.88 -0.85
N ASP A 30 -19.43 -6.46 0.15
CA ASP A 30 -20.60 -7.15 0.68
C ASP A 30 -21.63 -7.49 -0.41
N ARG A 31 -21.92 -6.54 -1.30
CA ARG A 31 -22.84 -6.74 -2.43
C ARG A 31 -22.23 -7.63 -3.51
N LEU A 32 -20.95 -7.43 -3.80
CA LEU A 32 -20.24 -8.22 -4.81
C LEU A 32 -20.17 -9.70 -4.42
N ALA A 33 -20.06 -10.01 -3.13
CA ALA A 33 -20.06 -11.38 -2.62
C ALA A 33 -21.39 -12.12 -2.93
N GLU A 34 -22.49 -11.38 -3.04
CA GLU A 34 -23.83 -11.87 -3.38
C GLU A 34 -24.14 -11.74 -4.89
N GLY A 35 -23.14 -11.47 -5.73
CA GLY A 35 -23.32 -11.28 -7.18
C GLY A 35 -24.06 -9.99 -7.56
N LEU A 36 -24.21 -9.04 -6.63
CA LEU A 36 -24.85 -7.76 -6.88
C LEU A 36 -23.81 -6.69 -7.24
N ILE A 37 -24.16 -5.77 -8.15
CA ILE A 37 -23.30 -4.63 -8.49
C ILE A 37 -23.23 -3.58 -7.36
N PRO A 38 -22.19 -2.70 -7.34
CA PRO A 38 -22.08 -1.62 -6.37
C PRO A 38 -23.30 -0.70 -6.35
N ALA A 39 -23.65 -0.21 -5.16
CA ALA A 39 -24.85 0.60 -4.96
C ALA A 39 -24.84 1.89 -5.78
N CYS A 40 -23.69 2.58 -5.84
CA CYS A 40 -23.53 3.81 -6.63
C CYS A 40 -23.67 3.56 -8.15
N ALA A 41 -23.19 2.42 -8.66
CA ALA A 41 -23.37 2.04 -10.05
C ALA A 41 -24.84 1.74 -10.35
N LYS A 42 -25.50 0.96 -9.47
CA LYS A 42 -26.93 0.65 -9.60
C LYS A 42 -27.83 1.89 -9.57
N ALA A 43 -27.49 2.87 -8.73
CA ALA A 43 -28.29 4.06 -8.52
C ALA A 43 -28.10 5.13 -9.61
N CYS A 44 -27.10 5.01 -10.48
CA CYS A 44 -26.77 6.04 -11.45
C CYS A 44 -27.84 6.14 -12.56
N PRO A 45 -28.63 7.24 -12.63
CA PRO A 45 -29.76 7.32 -13.57
C PRO A 45 -29.31 7.50 -15.02
N THR A 46 -28.15 8.12 -15.24
CA THR A 46 -27.61 8.42 -16.57
C THR A 46 -26.64 7.35 -17.09
N GLY A 47 -26.33 6.34 -16.28
CA GLY A 47 -25.33 5.32 -16.64
C GLY A 47 -23.89 5.84 -16.68
N ALA A 48 -23.59 6.97 -16.02
CA ALA A 48 -22.22 7.50 -15.93
C ALA A 48 -21.29 6.59 -15.12
N ILE A 49 -21.83 5.81 -14.17
CA ILE A 49 -21.08 4.84 -13.39
C ILE A 49 -21.46 3.44 -13.88
N THR A 50 -20.52 2.78 -14.56
CA THR A 50 -20.65 1.39 -14.99
C THR A 50 -19.74 0.47 -14.17
N PHE A 51 -20.07 -0.80 -14.13
CA PHE A 51 -19.33 -1.82 -13.38
C PHE A 51 -19.26 -3.12 -14.16
N GLY A 52 -18.11 -3.80 -14.09
CA GLY A 52 -17.86 -5.08 -14.72
C GLY A 52 -16.39 -5.48 -14.60
N ASP A 53 -16.00 -6.51 -15.32
CA ASP A 53 -14.62 -7.00 -15.33
C ASP A 53 -13.66 -5.92 -15.84
N LYS A 54 -12.48 -5.83 -15.21
CA LYS A 54 -11.50 -4.79 -15.51
C LYS A 54 -11.17 -4.70 -17.02
N PRO A 55 -10.86 -5.79 -17.75
CA PRO A 55 -10.55 -5.69 -19.17
C PRO A 55 -11.70 -5.12 -20.01
N ALA A 56 -12.94 -5.54 -19.73
CA ALA A 56 -14.12 -5.04 -20.41
C ALA A 56 -14.36 -3.55 -20.11
N MET A 57 -14.16 -3.13 -18.85
CA MET A 57 -14.29 -1.72 -18.46
C MET A 57 -13.19 -0.84 -19.04
N VAL A 58 -11.95 -1.35 -19.17
CA VAL A 58 -10.87 -0.64 -19.86
C VAL A 58 -11.23 -0.41 -21.33
N GLN A 59 -11.69 -1.46 -22.03
CA GLN A 59 -12.12 -1.34 -23.42
C GLN A 59 -13.27 -0.33 -23.58
N ALA A 60 -14.30 -0.42 -22.73
CA ALA A 60 -15.42 0.51 -22.73
C ALA A 60 -14.99 1.97 -22.46
N ALA A 61 -14.07 2.18 -21.51
CA ALA A 61 -13.56 3.51 -21.19
C ALA A 61 -12.80 4.13 -22.37
N TYR A 62 -11.93 3.37 -23.04
CA TYR A 62 -11.21 3.85 -24.22
C TYR A 62 -12.12 4.09 -25.42
N ALA A 63 -13.10 3.21 -25.66
CA ALA A 63 -14.11 3.42 -26.69
C ALA A 63 -14.92 4.71 -26.44
N ARG A 64 -15.30 4.98 -25.18
CA ARG A 64 -16.00 6.21 -24.81
C ARG A 64 -15.11 7.44 -24.98
N ALA A 65 -13.85 7.38 -24.59
CA ALA A 65 -12.90 8.49 -24.78
C ALA A 65 -12.72 8.81 -26.28
N GLN A 66 -12.63 7.79 -27.13
CA GLN A 66 -12.56 7.97 -28.59
C GLN A 66 -13.85 8.60 -29.14
N ALA A 67 -15.02 8.17 -28.66
CA ALA A 67 -16.31 8.74 -29.08
C ALA A 67 -16.49 10.20 -28.66
N LEU A 68 -15.94 10.61 -27.51
CA LEU A 68 -15.94 12.01 -27.07
C LEU A 68 -14.99 12.88 -27.90
N GLY A 69 -13.88 12.31 -28.35
CA GLY A 69 -12.86 13.01 -29.12
C GLY A 69 -12.17 14.14 -28.33
N GLY A 70 -11.47 15.01 -29.04
CA GLY A 70 -10.80 16.18 -28.46
C GLY A 70 -9.72 15.81 -27.43
N SER A 71 -9.81 16.39 -26.24
CA SER A 71 -8.87 16.17 -25.13
C SER A 71 -9.28 15.05 -24.18
N ALA A 72 -10.24 14.21 -24.57
CA ALA A 72 -10.76 13.18 -23.69
C ALA A 72 -9.68 12.13 -23.36
N THR A 73 -9.62 11.72 -22.10
CA THR A 73 -8.62 10.77 -21.61
C THR A 73 -9.17 9.82 -20.57
N VAL A 74 -8.57 8.62 -20.49
CA VAL A 74 -8.90 7.62 -19.47
C VAL A 74 -7.92 7.76 -18.32
N TYR A 75 -8.44 8.08 -17.14
CA TYR A 75 -7.68 8.18 -15.91
C TYR A 75 -7.90 6.94 -15.04
N GLY A 76 -6.81 6.31 -14.61
CA GLY A 76 -6.83 5.16 -13.71
C GLY A 76 -6.15 3.91 -14.27
N ASP A 77 -6.31 3.61 -15.57
CA ASP A 77 -5.76 2.38 -16.19
C ASP A 77 -4.22 2.27 -16.07
N LYS A 78 -3.51 3.38 -16.29
CA LYS A 78 -2.03 3.42 -16.25
C LYS A 78 -1.47 4.00 -14.96
N VAL A 79 -2.33 4.52 -14.09
CA VAL A 79 -1.94 5.25 -12.89
C VAL A 79 -1.68 4.24 -11.77
N VAL A 80 -0.57 4.39 -11.03
CA VAL A 80 -0.16 3.49 -9.92
C VAL A 80 -0.18 1.99 -10.24
N GLY A 81 0.09 1.60 -11.50
CA GLY A 81 0.02 0.20 -11.95
C GLY A 81 -1.39 -0.27 -12.31
N GLY A 82 -2.37 0.64 -12.34
CA GLY A 82 -3.73 0.43 -12.79
C GLY A 82 -4.73 0.31 -11.65
N THR A 83 -5.69 1.22 -11.60
CA THR A 83 -6.77 1.24 -10.60
C THR A 83 -7.97 0.39 -11.03
N HIS A 84 -8.79 -0.01 -10.07
CA HIS A 84 -10.06 -0.72 -10.30
C HIS A 84 -11.27 0.23 -10.33
N VAL A 85 -11.02 1.54 -10.25
CA VAL A 85 -11.98 2.62 -10.48
C VAL A 85 -11.30 3.57 -11.45
N MET A 86 -11.91 3.76 -12.61
CA MET A 86 -11.37 4.56 -13.70
C MET A 86 -12.39 5.64 -14.09
N TYR A 87 -11.90 6.73 -14.65
CA TYR A 87 -12.71 7.83 -15.13
C TYR A 87 -12.44 8.06 -16.61
N VAL A 88 -13.50 8.35 -17.37
CA VAL A 88 -13.37 8.95 -18.70
C VAL A 88 -13.56 10.44 -18.51
N LEU A 89 -12.49 11.20 -18.72
CA LEU A 89 -12.46 12.64 -18.54
C LEU A 89 -12.59 13.31 -19.90
N GLU A 90 -13.34 14.40 -20.00
CA GLU A 90 -13.46 15.21 -21.22
C GLU A 90 -12.23 16.12 -21.41
N LYS A 91 -11.65 16.55 -20.30
CA LYS A 91 -10.46 17.41 -20.25
C LYS A 91 -9.27 16.64 -19.66
N PRO A 92 -8.03 17.15 -19.81
CA PRO A 92 -6.87 16.55 -19.16
C PRO A 92 -7.03 16.53 -17.63
N PRO A 93 -6.39 15.60 -16.90
CA PRO A 93 -6.56 15.45 -15.45
C PRO A 93 -6.25 16.74 -14.66
N ALA A 94 -5.34 17.56 -15.17
CA ALA A 94 -4.96 18.85 -14.57
C ALA A 94 -6.10 19.88 -14.53
N ALA A 95 -7.16 19.70 -15.33
CA ALA A 95 -8.33 20.58 -15.31
C ALA A 95 -9.28 20.29 -14.13
N TYR A 96 -9.05 19.21 -13.38
CA TYR A 96 -9.89 18.79 -12.25
C TYR A 96 -9.16 19.02 -10.93
N GLU A 97 -9.70 19.90 -10.09
CA GLU A 97 -9.02 20.44 -8.89
C GLU A 97 -8.50 19.40 -7.89
N HIS A 98 -9.22 18.28 -7.73
CA HIS A 98 -8.88 17.24 -6.75
C HIS A 98 -8.36 15.95 -7.39
N LEU A 99 -7.96 15.99 -8.67
CA LEU A 99 -7.44 14.83 -9.37
C LEU A 99 -5.91 14.93 -9.55
N PRO A 100 -5.12 14.10 -8.85
CA PRO A 100 -3.67 14.15 -8.99
C PRO A 100 -3.26 13.70 -10.40
N VAL A 101 -2.43 14.46 -11.10
CA VAL A 101 -2.06 14.17 -12.50
C VAL A 101 -1.16 12.93 -12.61
N ASN A 102 -0.19 12.79 -11.70
CA ASN A 102 0.74 11.66 -11.68
C ASN A 102 0.99 11.16 -10.25
N PRO A 103 -0.02 10.54 -9.62
CA PRO A 103 0.12 10.03 -8.26
C PRO A 103 1.11 8.86 -8.26
N LYS A 104 2.13 8.95 -7.40
CA LYS A 104 3.11 7.89 -7.18
C LYS A 104 3.20 7.61 -5.69
N ILE A 105 3.48 6.37 -5.34
CA ILE A 105 3.79 6.02 -3.95
C ILE A 105 5.14 6.68 -3.61
N SER A 106 5.24 7.28 -2.43
CA SER A 106 6.48 7.94 -2.00
C SER A 106 7.65 6.95 -2.00
N PRO A 107 8.80 7.29 -2.62
CA PRO A 107 9.99 6.44 -2.62
C PRO A 107 10.49 6.10 -1.21
N LEU A 108 10.24 6.96 -0.23
CA LEU A 108 10.60 6.71 1.17
C LEU A 108 9.80 5.53 1.76
N VAL A 109 8.53 5.37 1.36
CA VAL A 109 7.71 4.23 1.79
C VAL A 109 8.23 2.94 1.20
N PHE A 110 8.67 2.96 -0.06
CA PHE A 110 9.32 1.83 -0.72
C PHE A 110 10.65 1.48 -0.02
N LEU A 111 11.54 2.45 0.19
CA LEU A 111 12.81 2.26 0.90
C LEU A 111 12.61 1.66 2.30
N TRP A 112 11.65 2.20 3.07
CA TRP A 112 11.36 1.72 4.41
C TRP A 112 10.80 0.29 4.44
N LYS A 113 9.90 -0.07 3.52
CA LYS A 113 9.22 -1.38 3.54
C LYS A 113 10.04 -2.45 2.84
N ASP A 114 10.71 -2.12 1.75
CA ASP A 114 11.29 -3.09 0.84
C ASP A 114 12.80 -3.26 1.02
N LEU A 115 13.50 -2.28 1.61
CA LEU A 115 14.92 -2.39 1.92
C LEU A 115 15.18 -2.58 3.42
N PHE A 116 14.70 -1.65 4.25
CA PHE A 116 15.09 -1.63 5.67
C PHE A 116 14.53 -2.80 6.48
N LYS A 117 13.32 -3.28 6.18
CA LYS A 117 12.70 -4.41 6.90
C LYS A 117 13.37 -5.77 6.66
N PRO A 118 13.64 -6.20 5.41
CA PRO A 118 14.37 -7.45 5.22
C PRO A 118 15.79 -7.35 5.76
N LEU A 119 16.45 -6.18 5.61
CA LEU A 119 17.79 -5.97 6.14
C LEU A 119 17.83 -6.06 7.67
N SER A 120 16.84 -5.49 8.36
CA SER A 120 16.77 -5.58 9.83
C SER A 120 16.46 -7.00 10.31
N LEU A 121 15.65 -7.76 9.57
CA LEU A 121 15.42 -9.17 9.87
C LEU A 121 16.70 -10.00 9.70
N LEU A 122 17.44 -9.76 8.61
CA LEU A 122 18.72 -10.43 8.35
C LEU A 122 19.77 -10.06 9.39
N SER A 123 19.85 -8.80 9.82
CA SER A 123 20.80 -8.39 10.86
C SER A 123 20.47 -9.01 12.21
N LEU A 124 19.18 -9.13 12.56
CA LEU A 124 18.74 -9.81 13.77
C LEU A 124 19.13 -11.30 13.75
N LEU A 125 18.83 -12.00 12.64
CA LEU A 125 19.18 -13.42 12.47
C LEU A 125 20.70 -13.62 12.48
N GLY A 126 21.44 -12.74 11.81
CA GLY A 126 22.90 -12.75 11.81
C GLY A 126 23.49 -12.53 13.20
N GLY A 127 22.92 -11.61 13.99
CA GLY A 127 23.33 -11.35 15.37
C GLY A 127 23.07 -12.55 16.28
N ILE A 128 21.87 -13.14 16.22
CA ILE A 128 21.51 -14.32 17.01
C ILE A 128 22.38 -15.53 16.62
N GLY A 129 22.48 -15.82 15.32
CA GLY A 129 23.28 -16.93 14.81
C GLY A 129 24.77 -16.75 15.10
N GLY A 130 25.30 -15.54 14.93
CA GLY A 130 26.68 -15.19 15.24
C GLY A 130 26.99 -15.32 16.74
N SER A 131 26.09 -14.88 17.61
CA SER A 131 26.24 -15.04 19.07
C SER A 131 26.24 -16.51 19.48
N LEU A 132 25.34 -17.31 18.91
CA LEU A 132 25.28 -18.75 19.18
C LEU A 132 26.54 -19.46 18.70
N LEU A 133 27.00 -19.16 17.48
CA LEU A 133 28.23 -19.72 16.91
C LEU A 133 29.46 -19.32 17.74
N TYR A 134 29.55 -18.05 18.15
CA TYR A 134 30.63 -17.57 19.01
C TYR A 134 30.68 -18.34 20.34
N TYR A 135 29.52 -18.57 20.95
CA TYR A 135 29.41 -19.31 22.20
C TYR A 135 29.84 -20.78 22.03
N ILE A 136 29.47 -21.44 20.93
CA ILE A 136 29.89 -22.81 20.62
C ILE A 136 31.41 -22.90 20.41
N ILE A 137 32.02 -21.94 19.72
CA ILE A 137 33.46 -21.97 19.40
C ILE A 137 34.34 -21.59 20.60
N LYS A 138 34.02 -20.50 21.32
CA LYS A 138 34.88 -20.00 22.41
C LYS A 138 34.48 -20.52 23.79
N GLY A 139 33.29 -21.08 23.94
CA GLY A 139 32.77 -21.54 25.22
C GLY A 139 32.50 -20.42 26.22
N PRO A 140 31.96 -20.76 27.41
CA PRO A 140 31.68 -19.79 28.45
C PRO A 140 32.97 -19.23 29.08
N LYS A 141 33.05 -17.90 29.22
CA LYS A 141 34.14 -17.27 29.97
C LYS A 141 33.95 -17.50 31.46
N LYS A 142 34.82 -18.30 32.08
CA LYS A 142 34.90 -18.44 33.55
C LYS A 142 35.66 -17.25 34.13
N PRO A 143 35.30 -16.74 35.32
CA PRO A 143 36.10 -15.73 36.01
C PRO A 143 37.48 -16.32 36.35
N LYS A 144 38.54 -15.52 36.16
CA LYS A 144 39.86 -15.86 36.70
C LYS A 144 39.83 -15.51 38.18
N PHE A 145 39.92 -16.52 39.04
CA PHE A 145 40.29 -16.29 40.43
C PHE A 145 41.80 -16.01 40.44
N GLU A 146 42.24 -14.86 40.97
CA GLU A 146 43.66 -14.63 41.23
C GLU A 146 44.10 -15.60 42.32
N GLU A 147 44.97 -16.55 41.98
CA GLU A 147 45.74 -17.31 42.96
C GLU A 147 46.78 -16.38 43.58
N GLY A 148 46.37 -15.66 44.62
CA GLY A 148 47.21 -14.79 45.42
C GLY A 148 46.73 -14.78 46.87
N GLY A 149 47.25 -15.71 47.66
CA GLY A 149 46.94 -15.84 49.08
C GLY A 149 47.86 -16.86 49.72
N GLU A 150 49.05 -16.39 50.08
CA GLU A 150 50.02 -17.11 50.89
C GLU A 150 49.33 -17.72 52.12
N ARG A 151 49.54 -19.02 52.32
CA ARG A 151 49.29 -19.68 53.60
C ARG A 151 50.32 -19.14 54.59
N HIS A 152 49.91 -18.24 55.46
CA HIS A 152 50.58 -18.02 56.74
C HIS A 152 49.76 -18.69 57.83
N GLU A 153 50.43 -19.64 58.49
CA GLU A 153 50.07 -20.25 59.77
C GLU A 153 49.96 -19.20 60.89
#